data_AF-A0AAE0V669-F1
#
_entry.id   AF-A0AAE0V669-F1
#
_cell.length_a   1.000
_cell.length_b   1.000
_cell.length_c   1.000
_cell.angle_alpha   90.00
_cell.angle_beta   90.00
_cell.angle_gamma   90.00
#
_symmetry.space_group_name_H-M   'P 1'
#
loop_
_entity.id
_entity.type
_entity.pdbx_description
1 polymer ?
#
loop_
_entity_poly.entity_id
_entity_poly.type
_entity_poly.pdbx_seq_one_letter_code
_entity_poly.pdbx_strand_id
1 'polypeptide(L)'
;MLWYRKGSVLSSRCILLDTSQSSRDCIIIREEHLAHRSRSNVYIQRVHINNPTDKAISVEASVESPSFRGVAEKVEDKEFMLYTGKVLTEKKETVLMAVGTKRLSTRFQVPAKSEHTENIVSVIHTSEPVEPSQTDETFSKLRDDVKRDMVELLRAKLEDLVQEHQQAWADLFISGKLTKMFLLWSFH
;
A
#
# COMPACT_ATOMS: atom_id res chain seq x y z
N MET A 1 7.25 12.26 9.56
CA MET A 1 8.03 11.94 10.79
C MET A 1 8.13 10.43 10.88
N LEU A 2 9.33 9.84 10.89
CA LEU A 2 9.50 8.39 10.88
C LEU A 2 9.19 7.81 12.27
N TRP A 3 8.17 6.95 12.38
CA TRP A 3 7.80 6.30 13.63
C TRP A 3 8.54 4.97 13.74
N TYR A 4 9.86 5.06 13.90
CA TYR A 4 10.78 3.93 13.88
C TYR A 4 10.28 2.76 14.73
N ARG A 5 9.84 3.01 15.97
CA ARG A 5 9.35 1.95 16.89
C ARG A 5 8.14 1.16 16.38
N LYS A 6 7.31 1.75 15.52
CA LYS A 6 6.11 1.10 14.95
C LYS A 6 6.35 0.53 13.56
N GLY A 7 7.54 0.74 12.98
CA GLY A 7 7.87 0.25 11.64
C GLY A 7 7.12 0.92 10.50
N SER A 8 6.54 2.10 10.75
CA SER A 8 5.68 2.81 9.80
C SER A 8 6.22 4.18 9.42
N VAL A 9 5.82 4.63 8.23
CA VAL A 9 6.13 5.97 7.75
C VAL A 9 4.87 6.78 7.57
N LEU A 10 4.87 7.94 8.23
CA LEU A 10 3.76 8.87 8.26
C LEU A 10 4.06 10.08 7.37
N SER A 11 3.18 10.26 6.38
CA SER A 11 3.03 11.48 5.59
C SER A 11 1.76 12.20 6.03
N SER A 12 1.80 13.52 6.07
CA SER A 12 0.62 14.34 6.38
C SER A 12 0.65 15.57 5.51
N ARG A 13 -0.46 15.85 4.82
CA ARG A 13 -0.65 17.06 4.03
C ARG A 13 -1.96 17.75 4.41
N CYS A 14 -1.97 19.06 4.22
CA CYS A 14 -3.09 19.95 4.52
C CYS A 14 -3.47 20.59 3.18
N ILE A 15 -4.69 20.34 2.72
CA ILE A 15 -5.23 20.85 1.44
C ILE A 15 -6.16 22.00 1.77
N LEU A 16 -5.80 23.20 1.31
CA LEU A 16 -6.68 24.36 1.38
C LEU A 16 -7.66 24.30 0.21
N LEU A 17 -8.94 24.49 0.51
CA LEU A 17 -9.94 24.72 -0.53
C LEU A 17 -9.82 26.18 -1.00
N ASP A 18 -9.89 26.43 -2.31
CA ASP A 18 -9.69 27.74 -2.96
C ASP A 18 -10.50 28.93 -2.39
N THR A 19 -11.48 28.66 -1.53
CA THR A 19 -12.33 29.66 -0.86
C THR A 19 -11.90 30.01 0.56
N SER A 20 -10.87 29.36 1.12
CA SER A 20 -10.42 29.59 2.49
C SER A 20 -9.06 30.28 2.57
N GLN A 21 -9.02 31.41 3.30
CA GLN A 21 -7.78 32.09 3.72
C GLN A 21 -7.35 31.69 5.15
N SER A 22 -8.04 30.74 5.77
CA SER A 22 -7.85 30.35 7.17
C SER A 22 -7.21 28.96 7.24
N SER A 23 -6.10 28.84 7.99
CA SER A 23 -5.44 27.56 8.26
C SER A 23 -6.31 26.58 9.07
N ARG A 24 -7.47 27.04 9.58
CA ARG A 24 -8.44 26.23 10.34
C ARG A 24 -9.40 25.45 9.44
N ASP A 25 -9.48 25.77 8.15
CA ASP A 25 -10.37 25.11 7.19
C ASP A 25 -9.62 24.23 6.19
N CYS A 26 -8.46 23.69 6.60
CA CYS A 26 -7.71 22.79 5.74
C CYS A 26 -8.07 21.33 5.96
N ILE A 27 -8.23 20.60 4.87
CA ILE A 27 -8.48 19.16 4.88
C ILE A 27 -7.16 18.48 5.18
N ILE A 28 -7.12 17.68 6.24
CA ILE A 28 -5.90 16.98 6.63
C ILE A 28 -5.96 15.56 6.08
N ILE A 29 -5.00 15.21 5.23
CA ILE A 29 -4.79 13.84 4.76
C ILE A 29 -3.53 13.30 5.42
N ARG A 30 -3.68 12.24 6.21
CA ARG A 30 -2.58 11.51 6.84
C ARG A 30 -2.50 10.12 6.22
N GLU A 31 -1.34 9.79 5.69
CA GLU A 31 -1.05 8.49 5.09
C GLU A 31 0.00 7.79 5.95
N GLU A 32 -0.30 6.57 6.36
CA GLU A 32 0.64 5.69 7.04
C GLU A 32 0.96 4.50 6.14
N HIS A 33 2.25 4.28 5.90
CA HIS A 33 2.75 3.21 5.05
C HIS A 33 3.50 2.18 5.90
N LEU A 34 3.15 0.90 5.73
CA LEU A 34 3.75 -0.22 6.45
C LEU A 34 4.14 -1.32 5.45
N ALA A 35 5.44 -1.62 5.36
CA ALA A 35 5.93 -2.86 4.75
C ALA A 35 5.93 -3.95 5.82
N HIS A 36 5.08 -4.96 5.69
CA HIS A 36 4.82 -5.89 6.78
C HIS A 36 6.07 -6.72 7.13
N ARG A 37 6.47 -6.72 8.41
CA ARG A 37 7.79 -7.23 8.80
C ARG A 37 7.88 -8.76 8.78
N SER A 38 6.80 -9.43 9.18
CA SER A 38 6.71 -10.90 9.24
C SER A 38 6.18 -11.52 7.94
N ARG A 39 5.67 -10.71 7.03
CA ARG A 39 5.03 -11.12 5.76
C ARG A 39 5.62 -10.23 4.66
N SER A 40 6.78 -10.58 4.14
CA SER A 40 7.62 -9.68 3.32
C SER A 40 6.96 -9.20 2.03
N ASN A 41 5.93 -9.91 1.56
CA ASN A 41 5.14 -9.57 0.38
C ASN A 41 3.91 -8.70 0.71
N VAL A 42 3.62 -8.38 1.96
CA VAL A 42 2.43 -7.61 2.35
C VAL A 42 2.77 -6.14 2.57
N TYR A 43 1.97 -5.28 1.96
CA TYR A 43 2.03 -3.83 2.10
C TYR A 43 0.68 -3.28 2.58
N ILE A 44 0.72 -2.36 3.53
CA ILE A 44 -0.47 -1.71 4.12
C ILE A 44 -0.31 -0.21 4.01
N GLN A 45 -1.34 0.47 3.51
CA GLN A 45 -1.46 1.91 3.55
C GLN A 45 -2.77 2.30 4.23
N ARG A 46 -2.68 3.10 5.29
CA ARG A 46 -3.84 3.63 6.02
C ARG A 46 -3.96 5.12 5.74
N VAL A 47 -5.07 5.52 5.15
CA VAL A 47 -5.34 6.91 4.78
C VAL A 47 -6.44 7.44 5.69
N HIS A 48 -6.11 8.46 6.48
CA HIS A 48 -7.03 9.17 7.34
C HIS A 48 -7.26 10.57 6.80
N ILE A 49 -8.52 10.91 6.54
CA ILE A 49 -8.94 12.20 6.00
C ILE A 49 -9.81 12.88 7.05
N ASN A 50 -9.39 14.04 7.53
CA ASN A 50 -10.17 14.87 8.42
C ASN A 50 -10.66 16.10 7.66
N ASN A 51 -11.98 16.28 7.63
CA ASN A 51 -12.65 17.45 7.07
C ASN A 51 -13.15 18.36 8.21
N PRO A 52 -12.36 19.35 8.65
CA PRO A 52 -12.79 20.29 9.69
C PRO A 52 -13.71 21.39 9.15
N THR A 53 -14.06 21.40 7.87
CA THR A 53 -14.85 22.47 7.25
C THR A 53 -16.36 22.28 7.49
N ASP A 54 -17.14 23.32 7.20
CA ASP A 54 -18.61 23.29 7.27
C ASP A 54 -19.26 22.68 6.01
N LYS A 55 -18.46 22.21 5.03
CA LYS A 55 -18.95 21.65 3.77
C LYS A 55 -18.48 20.22 3.60
N ALA A 56 -19.31 19.38 2.98
CA ALA A 56 -18.87 18.07 2.53
C ALA A 56 -17.89 18.20 1.36
N ILE A 57 -16.91 17.31 1.31
CA ILE A 57 -15.91 17.26 0.23
C ILE A 57 -16.04 15.93 -0.53
N SER A 58 -15.81 15.97 -1.84
CA SER A 58 -15.67 14.75 -2.65
C SER A 58 -14.19 14.43 -2.77
N VAL A 59 -13.80 13.22 -2.39
CA VAL A 59 -12.43 12.71 -2.57
C VAL A 59 -12.45 11.68 -3.68
N GLU A 60 -11.50 11.81 -4.59
CA GLU A 60 -11.25 10.83 -5.65
C GLU A 60 -9.89 10.18 -5.38
N ALA A 61 -9.88 8.86 -5.34
CA ALA A 61 -8.69 8.04 -5.15
C ALA A 61 -8.42 7.26 -6.43
N SER A 62 -7.27 7.52 -7.05
CA SER A 62 -6.77 6.76 -8.19
C SER A 62 -5.51 5.98 -7.81
N VAL A 63 -5.40 4.76 -8.35
CA VAL A 63 -4.15 3.99 -8.35
C VAL A 63 -3.60 4.09 -9.76
N GLU A 64 -2.67 5.01 -9.97
CA GLU A 64 -2.04 5.21 -11.27
C GLU A 64 -0.75 4.41 -11.37
N SER A 65 -0.68 3.53 -12.37
CA SER A 65 0.57 2.90 -12.77
C SER A 65 0.59 2.73 -14.28
N PRO A 66 1.17 3.69 -15.02
CA PRO A 66 1.12 3.69 -16.48
C PRO A 66 1.86 2.50 -17.12
N SER A 67 2.75 1.83 -16.38
CA SER A 67 3.53 0.68 -16.84
C SER A 67 2.95 -0.69 -16.44
N PHE A 68 1.87 -0.71 -15.65
CA PHE A 68 1.29 -1.95 -15.13
C PHE A 68 -0.11 -2.17 -15.67
N ARG A 69 -0.35 -3.37 -16.20
CA ARG A 69 -1.67 -3.76 -16.68
C ARG A 69 -2.50 -4.28 -15.51
N GLY A 70 -3.57 -3.56 -15.17
CA GLY A 70 -4.53 -3.96 -14.13
C GLY A 70 -5.70 -4.78 -14.70
N VAL A 71 -6.08 -5.84 -14.00
CA VAL A 71 -7.26 -6.67 -14.28
C VAL A 71 -8.00 -6.93 -12.97
N ALA A 72 -9.33 -6.86 -12.98
CA ALA A 72 -10.13 -7.27 -11.83
C ALA A 72 -10.12 -8.79 -11.71
N GLU A 73 -9.80 -9.29 -10.53
CA GLU A 73 -9.76 -10.70 -10.20
C GLU A 73 -10.82 -11.03 -9.16
N LYS A 74 -11.44 -12.19 -9.33
CA LYS A 74 -12.36 -12.78 -8.36
C LYS A 74 -11.94 -14.22 -8.13
N VAL A 75 -11.52 -14.50 -6.90
CA VAL A 75 -11.10 -15.83 -6.47
C VAL A 75 -11.89 -16.15 -5.20
N GLU A 76 -12.62 -17.25 -5.23
CA GLU A 76 -13.63 -17.57 -4.21
C GLU A 76 -14.69 -16.44 -4.09
N ASP A 77 -14.88 -15.89 -2.88
CA ASP A 77 -15.75 -14.75 -2.59
C ASP A 77 -14.99 -13.42 -2.49
N LYS A 78 -13.68 -13.41 -2.80
CA LYS A 78 -12.81 -12.23 -2.68
C LYS A 78 -12.59 -11.57 -4.03
N GLU A 79 -12.76 -10.25 -4.07
CA GLU A 79 -12.54 -9.42 -5.25
C GLU A 79 -11.41 -8.41 -5.00
N PHE A 80 -10.48 -8.33 -5.95
CA PHE A 80 -9.32 -7.44 -5.87
C PHE A 80 -8.82 -7.07 -7.27
N MET A 81 -7.92 -6.10 -7.35
CA MET A 81 -7.25 -5.74 -8.59
C MET A 81 -5.87 -6.40 -8.65
N LEU A 82 -5.55 -7.03 -9.77
CA LEU A 82 -4.26 -7.64 -10.06
C LEU A 82 -3.55 -6.84 -11.14
N TYR A 83 -2.36 -6.35 -10.82
CA TYR A 83 -1.49 -5.61 -11.72
C TYR A 83 -0.24 -6.41 -12.02
N THR A 84 0.16 -6.47 -13.28
CA THR A 84 1.43 -7.09 -13.68
C THR A 84 2.25 -6.13 -14.53
N GLY A 85 3.56 -6.13 -14.34
CA GLY A 85 4.45 -5.25 -15.07
C GLY A 85 5.91 -5.71 -15.02
N LYS A 86 6.74 -5.05 -15.82
CA LYS A 86 8.19 -5.25 -15.87
C LYS A 86 8.87 -4.04 -15.25
N VAL A 87 9.91 -4.29 -14.46
CA VAL A 87 10.75 -3.27 -13.84
C VAL A 87 12.18 -3.49 -14.29
N LEU A 88 12.86 -2.43 -14.71
CA LEU A 88 14.29 -2.47 -15.00
C LEU A 88 15.06 -2.16 -13.72
N THR A 89 16.00 -3.03 -13.35
CA THR A 89 16.92 -2.76 -12.25
C THR A 89 17.97 -1.72 -12.65
N GLU A 90 18.73 -1.20 -11.69
CA GLU A 90 19.88 -0.32 -11.96
C GLU A 90 20.90 -0.99 -12.90
N LYS A 91 21.01 -2.32 -12.83
CA LYS A 91 21.87 -3.14 -13.70
C LYS A 91 21.25 -3.40 -15.08
N LYS A 92 20.10 -2.81 -15.39
CA LYS A 92 19.31 -3.00 -16.62
C LYS A 92 18.81 -4.43 -16.80
N GLU A 93 18.70 -5.18 -15.72
CA GLU A 93 18.08 -6.50 -15.74
C GLU A 93 16.56 -6.34 -15.67
N THR A 94 15.83 -7.26 -16.29
CA THR A 94 14.37 -7.25 -16.26
C THR A 94 13.87 -8.11 -15.11
N VAL A 95 13.14 -7.49 -14.18
CA VAL A 95 12.40 -8.14 -13.11
C VAL A 95 10.91 -8.05 -13.41
N LEU A 96 10.19 -9.14 -13.21
CA LEU A 96 8.73 -9.16 -13.32
C LEU A 96 8.12 -8.92 -11.95
N MET A 97 7.02 -8.16 -11.92
CA MET A 97 6.29 -7.89 -10.69
C MET A 97 4.80 -8.13 -10.90
N ALA A 98 4.16 -8.74 -9.90
CA ALA A 98 2.72 -8.84 -9.78
C ALA A 98 2.27 -8.23 -8.44
N VAL A 99 1.22 -7.41 -8.49
CA VAL A 99 0.66 -6.72 -7.33
C VAL A 99 -0.83 -7.00 -7.26
N GLY A 100 -1.28 -7.65 -6.19
CA GLY A 100 -2.69 -7.76 -5.85
C GLY A 100 -3.03 -6.67 -4.84
N THR A 101 -4.13 -5.97 -5.02
CA THR A 101 -4.56 -4.94 -4.06
C THR A 101 -6.07 -4.97 -3.88
N LYS A 102 -6.53 -4.80 -2.63
CA LYS A 102 -7.95 -4.71 -2.32
C LYS A 102 -8.58 -3.61 -3.17
N ARG A 103 -9.73 -3.92 -3.78
CA ARG A 103 -10.47 -2.96 -4.59
C ARG A 103 -10.88 -1.76 -3.72
N LEU A 104 -10.52 -0.56 -4.18
CA LEU A 104 -10.84 0.69 -3.51
C LEU A 104 -12.08 1.33 -4.12
N SER A 105 -12.84 2.03 -3.27
CA SER A 105 -13.86 2.97 -3.74
C SER A 105 -13.14 4.17 -4.36
N THR A 106 -13.30 4.35 -5.67
CA THR A 106 -12.59 5.41 -6.41
C THR A 106 -13.10 6.81 -6.07
N ARG A 107 -14.33 6.93 -5.56
CA ARG A 107 -14.92 8.20 -5.16
C ARG A 107 -15.79 8.06 -3.93
N PHE A 108 -15.60 8.94 -2.96
CA PHE A 108 -16.41 9.00 -1.75
C PHE A 108 -16.55 10.43 -1.25
N GLN A 109 -17.56 10.67 -0.40
CA GLN A 109 -17.78 11.96 0.25
C GLN A 109 -17.33 11.90 1.70
N VAL A 110 -16.62 12.94 2.14
CA VAL A 110 -16.29 13.15 3.55
C VAL A 110 -17.18 14.30 4.05
N PRO A 111 -18.18 14.02 4.91
CA PRO A 111 -19.08 15.04 5.44
C PRO A 111 -18.35 16.18 6.16
N ALA A 112 -19.05 17.29 6.36
CA ALA A 112 -18.57 18.39 7.19
C ALA A 112 -18.28 17.91 8.62
N LYS A 113 -17.22 18.45 9.24
CA LYS A 113 -16.80 18.14 10.63
C LYS A 113 -16.68 16.64 10.91
N SER A 114 -16.16 15.87 9.96
CA SER A 114 -16.08 14.42 10.06
C SER A 114 -14.73 13.88 9.59
N GLU A 115 -14.49 12.61 9.91
CA GLU A 115 -13.29 11.88 9.53
C GLU A 115 -13.67 10.66 8.69
N HIS A 116 -12.82 10.33 7.72
CA HIS A 116 -12.91 9.13 6.90
C HIS A 116 -11.60 8.36 6.97
N THR A 117 -11.69 7.03 7.01
CA THR A 117 -10.52 6.16 6.96
C THR A 117 -10.67 5.19 5.80
N GLU A 118 -9.67 5.17 4.93
CA GLU A 118 -9.54 4.21 3.84
C GLU A 118 -8.29 3.36 4.07
N ASN A 119 -8.44 2.05 3.96
CA ASN A 119 -7.34 1.11 4.18
C ASN A 119 -7.06 0.31 2.92
N ILE A 120 -5.83 0.40 2.45
CA ILE A 120 -5.33 -0.27 1.26
C ILE A 120 -4.41 -1.39 1.73
N VAL A 121 -4.69 -2.60 1.28
CA VAL A 121 -3.85 -3.77 1.56
C VAL A 121 -3.47 -4.43 0.24
N SER A 122 -2.19 -4.73 0.10
CA SER A 122 -1.62 -5.23 -1.13
C SER A 122 -0.66 -6.39 -0.87
N VAL A 123 -0.64 -7.35 -1.79
CA VAL A 123 0.40 -8.38 -1.92
C VAL A 123 1.27 -8.05 -3.12
N ILE A 124 2.59 -8.10 -2.94
CA ILE A 124 3.59 -7.80 -3.96
C ILE A 124 4.50 -9.00 -4.09
N HIS A 125 4.58 -9.56 -5.29
CA HIS A 125 5.53 -10.61 -5.65
C HIS A 125 6.43 -10.14 -6.79
N THR A 126 7.72 -10.40 -6.67
CA THR A 126 8.74 -10.07 -7.68
C THR A 126 9.51 -11.33 -8.07
N SER A 127 9.88 -11.45 -9.33
CA SER A 127 10.81 -12.48 -9.77
C SER A 127 12.26 -12.09 -9.49
N GLU A 128 13.16 -13.06 -9.57
CA GLU A 128 14.56 -12.78 -9.90
C GLU A 128 14.65 -12.19 -11.33
N PRO A 129 15.81 -11.62 -11.74
CA PRO A 129 16.06 -11.30 -13.14
C PRO A 129 15.71 -12.45 -14.08
N VAL A 130 14.89 -12.18 -15.10
CA VAL A 130 14.41 -13.19 -16.05
C VAL A 130 14.96 -12.98 -17.46
N GLU A 131 15.22 -14.09 -18.13
CA GLU A 131 15.43 -14.11 -19.57
C GLU A 131 14.10 -13.92 -20.32
N PRO A 132 14.10 -13.31 -21.52
CA PRO A 132 12.87 -13.06 -22.27
C PRO A 132 12.00 -14.30 -22.49
N SER A 133 12.62 -15.48 -22.70
CA SER A 133 11.95 -16.75 -22.93
C SER A 133 11.14 -17.28 -21.74
N GLN A 134 11.43 -16.83 -20.52
CA GLN A 134 10.78 -17.29 -19.29
C GLN A 134 9.66 -16.35 -18.82
N THR A 135 9.39 -15.27 -19.56
CA THR A 135 8.49 -14.19 -19.13
C THR A 135 7.09 -14.69 -18.81
N ASP A 136 6.49 -15.47 -19.71
CA ASP A 136 5.08 -15.85 -19.58
C ASP A 136 4.83 -16.86 -18.46
N GLU A 137 5.71 -17.86 -18.34
CA GLU A 137 5.69 -18.84 -17.24
C GLU A 137 5.87 -18.13 -15.89
N THR A 138 6.84 -17.21 -15.81
CA THR A 138 7.12 -16.48 -14.57
C THR A 138 5.96 -15.57 -14.19
N PHE A 139 5.36 -14.83 -15.13
CA PHE A 139 4.15 -14.07 -14.84
C PHE A 139 3.00 -14.97 -14.40
N SER A 140 2.83 -16.15 -14.98
CA SER A 140 1.78 -17.07 -14.55
C SER A 140 1.95 -17.45 -13.08
N LYS A 141 3.16 -17.87 -12.70
CA LYS A 141 3.49 -18.21 -11.32
C LYS A 141 3.26 -17.04 -10.37
N LEU A 142 3.75 -15.84 -10.71
CA LEU A 142 3.57 -14.65 -9.88
C LEU A 142 2.10 -14.29 -9.68
N ARG A 143 1.26 -14.44 -10.71
CA ARG A 143 -0.19 -14.21 -10.59
C ARG A 143 -0.83 -15.23 -9.65
N ASP A 144 -0.47 -16.49 -9.77
CA ASP A 144 -1.01 -17.55 -8.90
C ASP A 144 -0.61 -17.35 -7.44
N ASP A 145 0.65 -16.94 -7.20
CA ASP A 145 1.16 -16.61 -5.88
C ASP A 145 0.43 -15.40 -5.27
N VAL A 146 0.23 -14.32 -6.05
CA VAL A 146 -0.57 -13.16 -5.60
C VAL A 146 -2.00 -13.56 -5.31
N LYS A 147 -2.65 -14.37 -6.15
CA LYS A 147 -4.05 -14.77 -5.96
C LYS A 147 -4.23 -15.55 -4.67
N ARG A 148 -3.36 -16.54 -4.41
CA ARG A 148 -3.37 -17.33 -3.18
C ARG A 148 -3.20 -16.45 -1.94
N ASP A 149 -2.19 -15.60 -1.94
CA ASP A 149 -1.84 -14.80 -0.77
C ASP A 149 -2.86 -13.66 -0.54
N MET A 150 -3.47 -13.11 -1.60
CA MET A 150 -4.57 -12.15 -1.48
C MET A 150 -5.82 -12.76 -0.85
N VAL A 151 -6.16 -14.01 -1.18
CA VAL A 151 -7.28 -14.72 -0.54
C VAL A 151 -7.02 -14.88 0.96
N GLU A 152 -5.81 -15.26 1.35
CA GLU A 152 -5.43 -15.34 2.78
C GLU A 152 -5.49 -13.95 3.44
N LEU A 153 -4.87 -12.94 2.83
CA LEU A 153 -4.79 -11.58 3.36
C LEU A 153 -6.18 -10.97 3.58
N LEU A 154 -7.11 -11.17 2.63
CA LEU A 154 -8.47 -10.64 2.71
C LEU A 154 -9.37 -11.40 3.70
N ARG A 155 -8.94 -12.54 4.24
CA ARG A 155 -9.60 -13.22 5.37
C ARG A 155 -9.12 -12.68 6.72
N ALA A 156 -7.90 -12.15 6.80
CA ALA A 156 -7.36 -11.56 8.01
C ALA A 156 -8.03 -10.21 8.33
N LYS A 157 -8.09 -9.86 9.62
CA LYS A 157 -8.46 -8.51 10.03
C LYS A 157 -7.26 -7.58 9.89
N LEU A 158 -7.50 -6.37 9.39
CA LEU A 158 -6.44 -5.38 9.21
C LEU A 158 -5.68 -5.08 10.51
N GLU A 159 -6.41 -4.92 11.62
CA GLU A 159 -5.79 -4.59 12.92
C GLU A 159 -4.86 -5.69 13.41
N ASP A 160 -5.19 -6.96 13.14
CA ASP A 160 -4.34 -8.09 13.48
C ASP A 160 -3.01 -8.01 12.68
N LEU A 161 -3.07 -7.69 11.38
CA LEU A 161 -1.88 -7.49 10.54
C LEU A 161 -1.01 -6.32 11.02
N VAL A 162 -1.64 -5.20 11.39
CA VAL A 162 -0.91 -4.04 11.92
C VAL A 162 -0.25 -4.39 13.26
N GLN A 163 -0.95 -5.11 14.13
CA GLN A 163 -0.42 -5.55 15.41
C GLN A 163 0.74 -6.53 15.24
N GLU A 164 0.61 -7.53 14.36
CA GLU A 164 1.69 -8.48 14.00
C GLU A 164 2.95 -7.73 13.54
N HIS A 165 2.80 -6.75 12.64
CA HIS A 165 3.90 -5.92 12.16
C HIS A 165 4.55 -5.13 13.31
N GLN A 166 3.76 -4.44 14.12
CA GLN A 166 4.28 -3.60 15.21
C GLN A 166 4.99 -4.44 16.27
N GLN A 167 4.48 -5.63 16.59
CA GLN A 167 5.13 -6.56 17.52
C GLN A 167 6.49 -7.01 16.98
N ALA A 168 6.55 -7.43 15.71
CA ALA A 168 7.80 -7.85 15.08
C ALA A 168 8.86 -6.73 15.06
N TRP A 169 8.42 -5.48 14.92
CA TRP A 169 9.30 -4.32 15.05
C TRP A 169 9.73 -4.05 16.49
N ALA A 170 8.81 -4.14 17.46
CA ALA A 170 9.13 -3.98 18.87
C ALA A 170 10.19 -4.98 19.33
N ASP A 171 10.07 -6.24 18.93
CA ASP A 171 11.03 -7.30 19.24
C ASP A 171 12.43 -6.99 18.69
N LEU A 172 12.51 -6.42 17.48
CA LEU A 172 13.79 -5.99 16.90
C LEU A 172 14.41 -4.81 17.66
N PHE A 173 13.60 -3.81 18.04
CA PHE A 173 14.08 -2.68 18.84
C PHE A 173 14.62 -3.12 20.20
N ILE A 174 13.94 -4.06 20.86
CA ILE A 174 14.39 -4.62 22.14
C ILE A 174 15.68 -5.43 21.96
N SER A 175 15.87 -6.08 20.81
CA SER A 175 17.05 -6.93 20.54
C SER A 175 18.35 -6.17 20.21
N GLY A 176 18.31 -4.86 19.96
CA GLY A 176 19.50 -4.02 19.69
C GLY A 176 20.23 -4.27 18.35
N LYS A 177 19.72 -5.15 17.47
CA LYS A 177 20.33 -5.50 16.16
C LYS A 177 19.98 -4.49 15.04
N LEU A 178 20.32 -3.22 15.24
CA LEU A 178 19.97 -2.10 14.35
C LEU A 178 21.00 -1.82 13.23
N THR A 179 21.82 -2.80 12.82
CA THR A 179 23.03 -2.53 12.02
C THR A 179 22.95 -2.73 10.50
N LYS A 180 21.85 -3.21 9.89
CA LYS A 180 21.77 -3.38 8.42
C LYS A 180 20.35 -3.30 7.84
N MET A 181 19.65 -2.17 7.94
CA MET A 181 18.25 -2.11 7.49
C MET A 181 17.92 -0.89 6.62
N PHE A 182 18.79 -0.58 5.66
CA PHE A 182 18.62 0.58 4.77
C PHE A 182 18.28 0.26 3.30
N LEU A 183 18.07 -1.01 2.92
CA LEU A 183 18.03 -1.38 1.48
C LEU A 183 16.64 -1.66 0.87
N LEU A 184 15.53 -1.37 1.55
CA LEU A 184 14.18 -1.50 0.96
C LEU A 184 13.45 -0.16 0.78
N TRP A 185 14.14 0.96 0.98
CA TRP A 185 13.57 2.31 0.98
C TRP A 185 14.00 3.18 -0.21
N SER A 186 14.58 2.57 -1.25
CA SER A 186 15.01 3.26 -2.46
C SER A 186 14.13 2.87 -3.65
N PHE A 187 12.88 3.35 -3.62
CA PHE A 187 12.07 3.53 -4.82
C PHE A 187 11.33 4.87 -4.67
N HIS A 188 12.05 5.95 -4.94
CA HIS A 188 11.58 7.25 -5.42
C HIS A 188 12.63 7.75 -6.40
#